data_AF-A0A561WIB7-F1
#
_entry.id   AF-A0A561WIB7-F1
#
_cell.length_a   1.000
_cell.length_b   1.000
_cell.length_c   1.000
_cell.angle_alpha   90.00
_cell.angle_beta   90.00
_cell.angle_gamma   90.00
#
_symmetry.space_group_name_H-M   'P 1'
#
loop_
_entity.id
_entity.type
_entity.pdbx_description
1 polymer ?
#
loop_
_entity_poly.entity_id
_entity_poly.type
_entity_poly.pdbx_seq_one_letter_code
_entity_poly.pdbx_strand_id
1 'polypeptide(L)'
;MTRAQLAASCAEVVPLQVFDSRFHLFVEMGLLQRSRDKPHEHRYLFNPTSSAALLVFDRLSEVGGVQEIAMLLGRIRDALEEGDADEAAVERMLIKARRELSINADHLRHLVRSREFEQLIAERRHHRAGDQLLEDARGIVQLASERFPRMSHAGRLLIADALGYSAAVNEFLDRLFERAKATRDFSMLLPEQYRTAALRSFLGDLAEVFASTAFDPPTLLIQPHEIIATVREYRPAPARRRPPRPAETPTGVDPVELARQRAAALRERRWYAIQLLLQGAREAELSGMTHATWAGAVQVVVNALVAHADPEIPLEVTLSNAVLVDPPGPVSYATPMTLRRTDGTTPPHSESSPLKRGDRG
;
A
#
# COMPACT_ATOMS: atom_id res chain seq x y z
N MET A 1 -0.65 12.64 -34.15
CA MET A 1 0.69 13.26 -34.09
C MET A 1 1.64 12.55 -35.06
N THR A 2 2.71 13.19 -35.54
CA THR A 2 3.72 12.50 -36.36
C THR A 2 4.71 11.72 -35.47
N ARG A 3 5.43 10.73 -36.02
CA ARG A 3 6.47 9.99 -35.28
C ARG A 3 7.54 10.92 -34.69
N ALA A 4 7.98 11.93 -35.46
CA ALA A 4 8.98 12.89 -35.00
C ALA A 4 8.47 13.73 -33.82
N GLN A 5 7.19 14.12 -33.84
CA GLN A 5 6.56 14.83 -32.72
C GLN A 5 6.44 13.94 -31.47
N LEU A 6 6.08 12.66 -31.64
CA LEU A 6 6.03 11.69 -30.54
C LEU A 6 7.42 11.43 -29.94
N ALA A 7 8.44 11.28 -30.78
CA ALA A 7 9.82 11.10 -30.33
C ALA A 7 10.31 12.32 -29.55
N ALA A 8 10.01 13.53 -30.03
CA ALA A 8 10.35 14.78 -29.35
C ALA A 8 9.64 14.90 -27.99
N SER A 9 8.35 14.53 -27.90
CA SER A 9 7.60 14.55 -26.64
C SER A 9 8.08 13.50 -25.62
N CYS A 10 8.70 12.42 -26.07
CA CYS A 10 9.22 11.36 -25.19
C CYS A 10 10.72 11.47 -24.91
N ALA A 11 11.41 12.46 -25.49
CA ALA A 11 12.87 12.56 -25.47
C ALA A 11 13.47 12.71 -24.06
N GLU A 12 12.74 13.32 -23.13
CA GLU A 12 13.17 13.49 -21.72
C GLU A 12 12.94 12.24 -20.87
N VAL A 13 12.10 11.31 -21.33
CA VAL A 13 11.65 10.15 -20.55
C VAL A 13 12.33 8.86 -21.01
N VAL A 14 12.62 8.73 -22.31
CA VAL A 14 13.10 7.48 -22.91
C VAL A 14 14.18 7.76 -23.97
N PRO A 15 15.32 7.05 -23.98
CA PRO A 15 16.32 7.14 -25.05
C PRO A 15 15.75 6.77 -26.42
N LEU A 16 16.24 7.42 -27.49
CA LEU A 16 15.70 7.28 -28.85
C LEU A 16 15.65 5.82 -29.36
N GLN A 17 16.66 5.00 -29.03
CA GLN A 17 16.69 3.58 -29.40
C GLN A 17 15.54 2.77 -28.76
N VAL A 18 15.22 3.07 -27.50
CA VAL A 18 14.14 2.41 -26.77
C VAL A 18 12.79 2.93 -27.27
N PHE A 19 12.69 4.23 -27.57
CA PHE A 19 11.52 4.81 -28.22
C PHE A 19 11.21 4.11 -29.55
N ASP A 20 12.21 3.92 -30.42
CA ASP A 20 12.00 3.30 -31.73
C ASP A 20 11.55 1.83 -31.62
N SER A 21 12.17 1.06 -30.73
CA SER A 21 11.76 -0.32 -30.46
C SER A 21 10.32 -0.41 -29.95
N ARG A 22 9.93 0.44 -29.00
CA ARG A 22 8.57 0.46 -28.42
C ARG A 22 7.53 1.04 -29.39
N PHE A 23 7.90 2.01 -30.19
CA PHE A 23 7.03 2.62 -31.21
C PHE A 23 6.60 1.58 -32.25
N HIS A 24 7.54 0.75 -32.74
CA HIS A 24 7.24 -0.34 -33.67
C HIS A 24 6.28 -1.37 -33.05
N LEU A 25 6.56 -1.79 -31.82
CA LEU A 25 5.71 -2.70 -31.07
C LEU A 25 4.28 -2.16 -30.88
N PHE A 26 4.13 -0.87 -30.58
CA PHE A 26 2.83 -0.23 -30.39
C PHE A 26 2.01 -0.11 -31.68
N VAL A 27 2.67 0.01 -32.83
CA VAL A 27 2.02 -0.05 -34.13
C VAL A 27 1.61 -1.49 -34.47
N GLU A 28 2.46 -2.49 -34.22
CA GLU A 28 2.15 -3.91 -34.47
C GLU A 28 1.00 -4.41 -33.59
N MET A 29 0.95 -4.00 -32.32
CA MET A 29 -0.12 -4.35 -31.39
C MET A 29 -1.40 -3.52 -31.58
N GLY A 30 -1.43 -2.62 -32.57
CA GLY A 30 -2.62 -1.81 -32.87
C GLY A 30 -2.96 -0.73 -31.83
N LEU A 31 -2.02 -0.41 -30.92
CA LEU A 31 -2.14 0.66 -29.93
C LEU A 31 -1.98 2.04 -30.60
N LEU A 32 -1.11 2.13 -31.61
CA LEU A 32 -0.93 3.28 -32.49
C LEU A 32 -1.41 2.94 -33.89
N GLN A 33 -2.47 3.62 -34.34
CA GLN A 33 -3.05 3.42 -35.67
C GLN A 33 -2.67 4.56 -36.61
N ARG A 34 -2.42 4.24 -37.87
CA ARG A 34 -2.19 5.25 -38.90
C ARG A 34 -3.52 5.88 -39.32
N SER A 35 -3.63 7.20 -39.24
CA SER A 35 -4.78 7.94 -39.78
C SER A 35 -4.81 7.74 -41.29
N ARG A 36 -5.89 7.15 -41.81
CA ARG A 36 -5.98 6.74 -43.22
C ARG A 36 -6.34 7.87 -44.20
N ASP A 37 -6.29 9.12 -43.77
CA ASP A 37 -6.91 10.18 -44.56
C ASP A 37 -6.12 10.57 -45.83
N LYS A 38 -4.79 10.37 -45.90
CA LYS A 38 -4.00 10.67 -47.12
C LYS A 38 -2.75 9.79 -47.29
N PRO A 39 -2.33 9.44 -48.53
CA PRO A 39 -1.19 8.56 -48.83
C PRO A 39 0.18 9.04 -48.30
N HIS A 40 0.32 10.33 -47.96
CA HIS A 40 1.60 10.94 -47.56
C HIS A 40 1.60 11.49 -46.13
N GLU A 41 0.55 11.24 -45.35
CA GLU A 41 0.42 11.81 -44.01
C GLU A 41 0.68 10.72 -42.95
N HIS A 42 1.92 10.68 -42.43
CA HIS A 42 2.35 9.74 -41.38
C HIS A 42 1.87 10.15 -39.98
N ARG A 43 0.55 10.35 -39.84
CA ARG A 43 -0.07 10.68 -38.55
C ARG A 43 -0.55 9.43 -37.84
N TYR A 44 -0.15 9.32 -36.58
CA TYR A 44 -0.55 8.26 -35.68
C TYR A 44 -1.60 8.78 -34.69
N LEU A 45 -2.63 7.98 -34.49
CA LEU A 45 -3.69 8.15 -33.51
C LEU A 45 -3.54 7.05 -32.47
N PHE A 46 -3.75 7.41 -31.21
CA PHE A 46 -3.79 6.45 -30.12
C PHE A 46 -5.16 5.79 -30.10
N ASN A 47 -5.22 4.46 -30.05
CA ASN A 47 -6.48 3.75 -29.93
C ASN A 47 -6.99 3.87 -28.48
N PRO A 48 -8.13 4.54 -28.23
CA PRO A 48 -8.65 4.72 -26.86
C PRO A 48 -9.10 3.40 -26.21
N THR A 49 -9.36 2.34 -26.97
CA THR A 49 -9.63 1.00 -26.40
C THR A 49 -8.34 0.37 -25.87
N SER A 50 -7.23 0.66 -26.56
CA SER A 50 -5.89 0.21 -26.21
C SER A 50 -5.32 0.97 -25.01
N SER A 51 -5.74 2.22 -24.77
CA SER A 51 -5.37 2.98 -23.58
C SER A 51 -5.96 2.37 -22.31
N ALA A 52 -7.21 1.91 -22.36
CA ALA A 52 -7.85 1.18 -21.27
C ALA A 52 -7.13 -0.16 -21.01
N ALA A 53 -6.72 -0.88 -22.06
CA ALA A 53 -5.91 -2.09 -21.92
C ALA A 53 -4.54 -1.80 -21.28
N LEU A 54 -3.86 -0.73 -21.67
CA LEU A 54 -2.59 -0.32 -21.06
C LEU A 54 -2.75 0.11 -19.60
N LEU A 55 -3.83 0.80 -19.25
CA LEU A 55 -4.15 1.15 -17.86
C LEU A 55 -4.54 -0.09 -17.04
N VAL A 56 -5.18 -1.09 -17.65
CA VAL A 56 -5.42 -2.40 -17.01
C VAL A 56 -4.13 -3.19 -16.86
N PHE A 57 -3.21 -3.15 -17.83
CA PHE A 57 -1.89 -3.76 -17.72
C PHE A 57 -1.01 -3.05 -16.69
N ASP A 58 -1.03 -1.72 -16.64
CA ASP A 58 -0.33 -0.90 -15.64
C ASP A 58 -0.91 -1.20 -14.25
N ARG A 59 -2.24 -1.26 -14.14
CA ARG A 59 -2.93 -1.69 -12.92
C ARG A 59 -2.63 -3.15 -12.57
N LEU A 60 -2.52 -4.09 -13.51
CA LEU A 60 -2.10 -5.48 -13.27
C LEU A 60 -0.61 -5.60 -12.91
N SER A 61 0.21 -4.62 -13.32
CA SER A 61 1.63 -4.54 -12.99
C SER A 61 1.85 -3.89 -11.62
N GLU A 62 0.96 -2.99 -11.21
CA GLU A 62 0.92 -2.38 -9.88
C GLU A 62 0.18 -3.25 -8.85
N VAL A 63 -0.87 -3.94 -9.27
CA VAL A 63 -1.77 -4.80 -8.48
C VAL A 63 -1.49 -6.25 -8.84
N GLY A 64 -0.77 -6.95 -7.96
CA GLY A 64 -0.36 -8.34 -8.20
C GLY A 64 -1.54 -9.29 -8.47
N GLY A 65 -1.29 -10.34 -9.27
CA GLY A 65 -2.32 -11.30 -9.72
C GLY A 65 -3.15 -11.97 -8.61
N VAL A 66 -2.66 -11.96 -7.37
CA VAL A 66 -3.34 -12.48 -6.17
C VAL A 66 -4.53 -11.62 -5.74
N GLN A 67 -4.45 -10.31 -5.95
CA GLN A 67 -5.56 -9.42 -5.61
C GLN A 67 -6.73 -9.59 -6.58
N GLU A 68 -6.48 -9.92 -7.85
CA GLU A 68 -7.53 -10.29 -8.79
C GLU A 68 -8.20 -11.61 -8.38
N ILE A 69 -7.42 -12.60 -7.91
CA ILE A 69 -7.97 -13.84 -7.36
C ILE A 69 -8.83 -13.52 -6.12
N ALA A 70 -8.33 -12.72 -5.18
CA ALA A 70 -9.08 -12.32 -3.98
C ALA A 70 -10.38 -11.57 -4.33
N MET A 71 -10.33 -10.63 -5.26
CA MET A 71 -11.52 -9.91 -5.74
C MET A 71 -12.52 -10.81 -6.46
N LEU A 72 -12.04 -11.82 -7.18
CA LEU A 72 -12.91 -12.78 -7.85
C LEU A 72 -13.58 -13.71 -6.83
N LEU A 73 -12.84 -14.20 -5.83
CA LEU A 73 -13.40 -14.98 -4.73
C LEU A 73 -14.40 -14.16 -3.91
N GLY A 74 -14.11 -12.88 -3.62
CA GLY A 74 -15.04 -11.94 -2.99
C GLY A 74 -16.35 -11.81 -3.77
N ARG A 75 -16.27 -11.53 -5.08
CA ARG A 75 -17.46 -11.46 -5.95
C ARG A 75 -18.27 -12.75 -5.99
N ILE A 76 -17.62 -13.92 -5.93
CA ILE A 76 -18.33 -15.21 -5.88
C ILE A 76 -19.10 -15.33 -4.56
N ARG A 77 -18.47 -14.94 -3.44
CA ARG A 77 -19.11 -14.93 -2.13
C ARG A 77 -20.32 -14.01 -2.11
N ASP A 78 -20.17 -12.77 -2.55
CA ASP A 78 -21.26 -11.78 -2.61
C ASP A 78 -22.43 -12.32 -3.44
N ALA A 79 -22.15 -12.87 -4.63
CA ALA A 79 -23.16 -13.45 -5.50
C ALA A 79 -23.92 -14.64 -4.88
N LEU A 80 -23.26 -15.44 -4.04
CA LEU A 80 -23.87 -16.57 -3.33
C LEU A 80 -24.70 -16.12 -2.13
N GLU A 81 -24.25 -15.09 -1.41
CA GLU A 81 -24.90 -14.53 -0.23
C GLU A 81 -26.14 -13.70 -0.60
N GLU A 82 -26.00 -12.76 -1.54
CA GLU A 82 -27.09 -11.92 -2.06
C GLU A 82 -28.12 -12.75 -2.81
N GLY A 83 -27.66 -13.79 -3.51
CA GLY A 83 -28.53 -14.75 -4.18
C GLY A 83 -29.01 -14.35 -5.56
N ASP A 84 -28.41 -13.32 -6.14
CA ASP A 84 -28.74 -12.75 -7.44
C ASP A 84 -28.16 -13.54 -8.62
N ALA A 85 -27.28 -14.50 -8.37
CA ALA A 85 -26.65 -15.33 -9.39
C ALA A 85 -27.30 -16.71 -9.53
N ASP A 86 -27.52 -17.13 -10.79
CA ASP A 86 -27.91 -18.49 -11.11
C ASP A 86 -26.74 -19.49 -11.01
N GLU A 87 -27.06 -20.78 -10.93
CA GLU A 87 -26.07 -21.86 -10.79
C GLU A 87 -25.00 -21.80 -11.91
N ALA A 88 -25.42 -21.48 -13.13
CA ALA A 88 -24.53 -21.39 -14.29
C ALA A 88 -23.57 -20.18 -14.19
N ALA A 89 -23.99 -19.05 -13.64
CA ALA A 89 -23.15 -17.88 -13.41
C ALA A 89 -22.09 -18.18 -12.35
N VAL A 90 -22.48 -18.77 -11.22
CA VAL A 90 -21.55 -19.16 -10.17
C VAL A 90 -20.53 -20.18 -10.72
N GLU A 91 -20.98 -21.16 -11.50
CA GLU A 91 -20.08 -22.15 -12.12
C GLU A 91 -19.03 -21.48 -13.04
N ARG A 92 -19.44 -20.53 -13.89
CA ARG A 92 -18.50 -19.76 -14.72
C ARG A 92 -17.49 -18.97 -13.89
N MET A 93 -17.93 -18.37 -12.79
CA MET A 93 -17.04 -17.63 -11.90
C MET A 93 -16.04 -18.55 -11.18
N LEU A 94 -16.49 -19.74 -10.73
CA LEU A 94 -15.60 -20.75 -10.15
C LEU A 94 -14.56 -21.25 -11.16
N ILE A 95 -14.96 -21.52 -12.41
CA ILE A 95 -14.04 -21.93 -13.48
C ILE A 95 -12.99 -20.84 -13.71
N LYS A 96 -13.39 -19.56 -13.71
CA LYS A 96 -12.45 -18.45 -13.84
C LYS A 96 -11.48 -18.41 -12.66
N ALA A 97 -11.95 -18.52 -11.42
CA ALA A 97 -11.10 -18.49 -10.22
C ALA A 97 -10.07 -19.61 -10.22
N ARG A 98 -10.50 -20.82 -10.59
CA ARG A 98 -9.63 -21.99 -10.77
C ARG A 98 -8.51 -21.76 -11.77
N ARG A 99 -8.84 -21.18 -12.92
CA ARG A 99 -7.87 -20.86 -13.98
C ARG A 99 -6.85 -19.84 -13.49
N GLU A 100 -7.29 -18.79 -12.82
CA GLU A 100 -6.38 -17.77 -12.26
C GLU A 100 -5.44 -18.37 -11.19
N LEU A 101 -5.95 -19.20 -10.28
CA LEU A 101 -5.15 -19.92 -9.29
C LEU A 101 -4.08 -20.79 -9.96
N SER A 102 -4.46 -21.56 -10.99
CA SER A 102 -3.55 -22.44 -11.72
C SER A 102 -2.45 -21.66 -12.45
N ILE A 103 -2.81 -20.60 -13.18
CA ILE A 103 -1.85 -19.74 -13.90
C ILE A 103 -0.84 -19.13 -12.94
N ASN A 104 -1.31 -18.59 -11.81
CA ASN A 104 -0.43 -17.96 -10.82
C ASN A 104 0.45 -19.00 -10.11
N ALA A 105 -0.04 -20.22 -9.86
CA ALA A 105 0.76 -21.31 -9.31
C ALA A 105 1.90 -21.71 -10.27
N ASP A 106 1.61 -21.85 -11.56
CA ASP A 106 2.61 -22.18 -12.56
C ASP A 106 3.62 -21.06 -12.77
N HIS A 107 3.17 -19.80 -12.69
CA HIS A 107 4.05 -18.64 -12.70
C HIS A 107 5.04 -18.68 -11.53
N LEU A 108 4.57 -18.91 -10.31
CA LEU A 108 5.43 -19.05 -9.12
C LEU A 108 6.45 -20.19 -9.27
N ARG A 109 6.01 -21.37 -9.71
CA ARG A 109 6.92 -22.51 -9.96
C ARG A 109 7.94 -22.19 -11.05
N HIS A 110 7.55 -21.44 -12.07
CA HIS A 110 8.49 -20.98 -13.08
C HIS A 110 9.52 -20.03 -12.47
N LEU A 111 9.11 -19.03 -11.70
CA LEU A 111 10.00 -18.09 -11.02
C LEU A 111 11.03 -18.81 -10.14
N VAL A 112 10.57 -19.78 -9.33
CA VAL A 112 11.43 -20.61 -8.47
C VAL A 112 12.54 -21.31 -9.26
N ARG A 113 12.24 -21.77 -10.48
CA ARG A 113 13.16 -22.55 -11.32
C ARG A 113 14.07 -21.69 -12.20
N SER A 114 13.60 -20.54 -12.67
CA SER A 114 14.21 -19.86 -13.82
C SER A 114 14.79 -18.47 -13.56
N ARG A 115 14.45 -17.81 -12.46
CA ARG A 115 14.76 -16.39 -12.26
C ARG A 115 15.85 -16.12 -11.22
N GLU A 116 16.54 -15.00 -11.43
CA GLU A 116 17.51 -14.46 -10.48
C GLU A 116 16.83 -13.90 -9.23
N PHE A 117 17.55 -13.95 -8.11
CA PHE A 117 17.05 -13.66 -6.77
C PHE A 117 16.37 -12.28 -6.61
N GLU A 118 16.88 -11.24 -7.27
CA GLU A 118 16.29 -9.89 -7.26
C GLU A 118 14.85 -9.86 -7.80
N GLN A 119 14.55 -10.70 -8.81
CA GLN A 119 13.20 -10.80 -9.38
C GLN A 119 12.25 -11.53 -8.41
N LEU A 120 12.76 -12.46 -7.60
CA LEU A 120 11.96 -13.14 -6.56
C LEU A 120 11.60 -12.17 -5.43
N ILE A 121 12.51 -11.29 -5.01
CA ILE A 121 12.23 -10.29 -3.97
C ILE A 121 11.13 -9.32 -4.44
N ALA A 122 11.18 -8.88 -5.71
CA ALA A 122 10.17 -8.00 -6.29
C ALA A 122 8.78 -8.64 -6.31
N GLU A 123 8.69 -9.93 -6.64
CA GLU A 123 7.42 -10.67 -6.74
C GLU A 123 6.80 -11.00 -5.38
N ARG A 124 7.60 -11.07 -4.31
CA ARG A 124 7.12 -11.45 -2.97
C ARG A 124 5.97 -10.59 -2.45
N ARG A 125 5.93 -9.29 -2.77
CA ARG A 125 4.85 -8.39 -2.32
C ARG A 125 3.48 -8.80 -2.86
N HIS A 126 3.46 -9.47 -4.01
CA HIS A 126 2.24 -9.85 -4.71
C HIS A 126 1.61 -11.12 -4.15
N HIS A 127 2.34 -11.95 -3.40
CA HIS A 127 1.89 -13.28 -2.96
C HIS A 127 1.58 -13.42 -1.45
N ARG A 128 1.52 -12.30 -0.73
CA ARG A 128 1.36 -12.28 0.75
C ARG A 128 0.04 -12.83 1.27
N ALA A 129 -1.01 -12.85 0.45
CA ALA A 129 -2.34 -13.30 0.86
C ALA A 129 -2.63 -14.77 0.50
N GLY A 130 -1.60 -15.56 0.13
CA GLY A 130 -1.82 -16.90 -0.43
C GLY A 130 -2.55 -17.87 0.49
N ASP A 131 -2.29 -17.82 1.79
CA ASP A 131 -2.99 -18.68 2.77
C ASP A 131 -4.45 -18.27 2.97
N GLN A 132 -4.75 -16.97 2.86
CA GLN A 132 -6.12 -16.44 2.95
C GLN A 132 -6.99 -16.93 1.79
N LEU A 133 -6.41 -17.11 0.59
CA LEU A 133 -7.15 -17.58 -0.58
C LEU A 133 -7.67 -19.01 -0.41
N LEU A 134 -6.97 -19.87 0.32
CA LEU A 134 -7.42 -21.23 0.59
C LEU A 134 -8.64 -21.23 1.54
N GLU A 135 -8.60 -20.42 2.59
CA GLU A 135 -9.75 -20.28 3.50
C GLU A 135 -10.95 -19.65 2.79
N ASP A 136 -10.71 -18.65 1.93
CA ASP A 136 -11.76 -18.03 1.13
C ASP A 136 -12.40 -19.04 0.16
N ALA A 137 -11.59 -19.87 -0.49
CA ALA A 137 -12.07 -20.94 -1.35
C ALA A 137 -12.91 -21.98 -0.57
N ARG A 138 -12.50 -22.36 0.64
CA ARG A 138 -13.29 -23.26 1.52
C ARG A 138 -14.64 -22.65 1.87
N GLY A 139 -14.67 -21.38 2.26
CA GLY A 139 -15.92 -20.66 2.57
C GLY A 139 -16.88 -20.63 1.38
N ILE A 140 -16.37 -20.32 0.19
CA ILE A 140 -17.17 -20.31 -1.04
C ILE A 140 -17.73 -21.70 -1.36
N VAL A 141 -16.94 -22.76 -1.22
CA VAL A 141 -17.39 -24.13 -1.51
C VAL A 141 -18.48 -24.57 -0.54
N GLN A 142 -18.38 -24.18 0.73
CA GLN A 142 -19.43 -24.42 1.72
C GLN A 142 -20.74 -23.71 1.30
N LEU A 143 -20.68 -22.40 1.06
CA LEU A 143 -21.85 -21.60 0.63
C LEU A 143 -22.47 -22.12 -0.67
N ALA A 144 -21.64 -22.46 -1.65
CA ALA A 144 -22.09 -23.01 -2.92
C ALA A 144 -22.74 -24.38 -2.76
N SER A 145 -22.27 -25.23 -1.84
CA SER A 145 -22.84 -26.56 -1.60
C SER A 145 -24.18 -26.49 -0.87
N GLU A 146 -24.35 -25.50 0.01
CA GLU A 146 -25.62 -25.23 0.70
C GLU A 146 -26.69 -24.74 -0.28
N ARG A 147 -26.32 -23.89 -1.23
CA ARG A 147 -27.25 -23.28 -2.19
C ARG A 147 -27.47 -24.10 -3.45
N PHE A 148 -26.43 -24.73 -3.98
CA PHE A 148 -26.45 -25.51 -5.21
C PHE A 148 -25.77 -26.88 -5.00
N PRO A 149 -26.49 -27.89 -4.49
CA PRO A 149 -25.91 -29.19 -4.14
C PRO A 149 -25.22 -29.92 -5.29
N ARG A 150 -25.56 -29.61 -6.55
CA ARG A 150 -24.93 -30.20 -7.74
C ARG A 150 -23.52 -29.67 -8.00
N MET A 151 -23.11 -28.57 -7.37
CA MET A 151 -21.80 -27.94 -7.56
C MET A 151 -20.65 -28.60 -6.77
N SER A 152 -20.88 -29.70 -6.05
CA SER A 152 -19.84 -30.35 -5.24
C SER A 152 -18.58 -30.73 -6.04
N HIS A 153 -18.71 -31.08 -7.32
CA HIS A 153 -17.55 -31.36 -8.16
C HIS A 153 -16.74 -30.10 -8.46
N ALA A 154 -17.40 -29.02 -8.90
CA ALA A 154 -16.75 -27.73 -9.17
C ALA A 154 -16.07 -27.17 -7.91
N GLY A 155 -16.71 -27.30 -6.75
CA GLY A 155 -16.14 -26.90 -5.47
C GLY A 155 -14.87 -27.69 -5.09
N ARG A 156 -14.88 -29.03 -5.24
CA ARG A 156 -13.67 -29.84 -4.99
C ARG A 156 -12.50 -29.44 -5.89
N LEU A 157 -12.78 -29.11 -7.15
CA LEU A 157 -11.74 -28.66 -8.07
C LEU A 157 -11.18 -27.28 -7.70
N LEU A 158 -12.03 -26.37 -7.19
CA LEU A 158 -11.55 -25.08 -6.66
C LEU A 158 -10.59 -25.27 -5.48
N ILE A 159 -10.92 -26.16 -4.54
CA ILE A 159 -10.04 -26.47 -3.40
C ILE A 159 -8.71 -27.07 -3.88
N ALA A 160 -8.74 -27.98 -4.86
CA ALA A 160 -7.52 -28.56 -5.41
C ALA A 160 -6.60 -27.51 -6.03
N ASP A 161 -7.15 -26.57 -6.81
CA ASP A 161 -6.37 -25.50 -7.45
C ASP A 161 -5.85 -24.48 -6.40
N ALA A 162 -6.64 -24.19 -5.36
CA ALA A 162 -6.21 -23.33 -4.25
C ALA A 162 -5.09 -23.97 -3.41
N LEU A 163 -5.16 -25.28 -3.14
CA LEU A 163 -4.09 -26.02 -2.48
C LEU A 163 -2.82 -26.04 -3.36
N GLY A 164 -2.98 -26.26 -4.67
CA GLY A 164 -1.86 -26.23 -5.61
C GLY A 164 -1.17 -24.87 -5.65
N TYR A 165 -1.93 -23.79 -5.54
CA TYR A 165 -1.40 -22.44 -5.44
C TYR A 165 -0.68 -22.19 -4.10
N SER A 166 -1.27 -22.55 -2.96
CA SER A 166 -0.63 -22.43 -1.64
C SER A 166 0.70 -23.22 -1.59
N ALA A 167 0.73 -24.43 -2.16
CA ALA A 167 1.97 -25.20 -2.28
C ALA A 167 3.04 -24.47 -3.13
N ALA A 168 2.66 -23.82 -4.22
CA ALA A 168 3.59 -23.04 -5.06
C ALA A 168 4.11 -21.79 -4.33
N VAL A 169 3.27 -21.14 -3.51
CA VAL A 169 3.69 -20.02 -2.65
C VAL A 169 4.70 -20.49 -1.61
N ASN A 170 4.46 -21.63 -0.97
CA ASN A 170 5.39 -22.20 0.01
C ASN A 170 6.73 -22.58 -0.64
N GLU A 171 6.72 -23.24 -1.79
CA GLU A 171 7.94 -23.56 -2.57
C GLU A 171 8.73 -22.28 -2.91
N PHE A 172 8.02 -21.21 -3.27
CA PHE A 172 8.61 -19.89 -3.54
C PHE A 172 9.22 -19.26 -2.29
N LEU A 173 8.54 -19.30 -1.15
CA LEU A 173 9.05 -18.77 0.12
C LEU A 173 10.26 -19.58 0.61
N ASP A 174 10.22 -20.90 0.53
CA ASP A 174 11.33 -21.78 0.88
C ASP A 174 12.56 -21.47 0.04
N ARG A 175 12.38 -21.29 -1.28
CA ARG A 175 13.47 -20.90 -2.18
C ARG A 175 14.08 -19.54 -1.79
N LEU A 176 13.23 -18.59 -1.42
CA LEU A 176 13.66 -17.27 -0.97
C LEU A 176 14.48 -17.39 0.33
N PHE A 177 14.02 -18.15 1.31
CA PHE A 177 14.74 -18.39 2.56
C PHE A 177 16.06 -19.12 2.38
N GLU A 178 16.12 -20.15 1.54
CA GLU A 178 17.37 -20.87 1.26
C GLU A 178 18.42 -19.95 0.64
N ARG A 179 18.01 -19.02 -0.23
CA ARG A 179 18.93 -18.02 -0.77
C ARG A 179 19.35 -17.01 0.30
N ALA A 180 18.45 -16.55 1.16
CA ALA A 180 18.75 -15.69 2.32
C ALA A 180 19.88 -16.25 3.18
N LYS A 181 19.75 -17.52 3.56
CA LYS A 181 20.71 -18.24 4.40
C LYS A 181 22.06 -18.33 3.70
N ALA A 182 22.07 -18.58 2.39
CA ALA A 182 23.29 -18.68 1.59
C ALA A 182 24.02 -17.33 1.41
N THR A 183 23.31 -16.23 1.14
CA THR A 183 23.92 -14.90 0.94
C THR A 183 24.08 -14.09 2.22
N ARG A 184 23.54 -14.55 3.36
CA ARG A 184 23.54 -13.84 4.64
C ARG A 184 22.91 -12.45 4.55
N ASP A 185 22.01 -12.27 3.58
CA ASP A 185 21.31 -11.02 3.33
C ASP A 185 19.92 -11.07 3.96
N PHE A 186 19.78 -10.34 5.07
CA PHE A 186 18.55 -10.26 5.87
C PHE A 186 17.69 -9.05 5.50
N SER A 187 17.87 -8.44 4.33
CA SER A 187 16.94 -7.46 3.75
C SER A 187 15.55 -8.04 3.42
N MET A 188 15.33 -9.31 3.77
CA MET A 188 14.11 -10.11 3.61
C MET A 188 12.88 -9.59 4.33
N LEU A 189 12.98 -8.67 5.29
CA LEU A 189 11.83 -8.09 5.95
C LEU A 189 11.78 -6.59 5.64
N LEU A 190 10.62 -6.10 5.24
CA LEU A 190 10.40 -4.65 5.17
C LEU A 190 10.60 -4.05 6.58
N PRO A 191 10.98 -2.77 6.70
CA PRO A 191 11.20 -2.12 7.99
C PRO A 191 10.04 -2.31 8.99
N GLU A 192 8.80 -2.27 8.52
CA GLU A 192 7.62 -2.46 9.36
C GLU A 192 7.43 -3.91 9.83
N GLN A 193 7.94 -4.89 9.09
CA GLN A 193 7.92 -6.30 9.50
C GLN A 193 9.01 -6.57 10.54
N TYR A 194 10.19 -5.96 10.38
CA TYR A 194 11.21 -5.93 11.43
C TYR A 194 10.66 -5.34 12.72
N ARG A 195 9.97 -4.21 12.60
CA ARG A 195 9.31 -3.55 13.73
C ARG A 195 8.24 -4.44 14.37
N THR A 196 7.37 -5.06 13.56
CA THR A 196 6.28 -5.90 14.07
C THR A 196 6.82 -7.15 14.75
N ALA A 197 7.79 -7.84 14.16
CA ALA A 197 8.43 -9.00 14.76
C ALA A 197 9.17 -8.63 16.06
N ALA A 198 9.91 -7.52 16.07
CA ALA A 198 10.60 -7.04 17.28
C ALA A 198 9.64 -6.64 18.41
N LEU A 199 8.42 -6.19 18.09
CA LEU A 199 7.42 -5.78 19.08
C LEU A 199 6.50 -6.91 19.54
N ARG A 200 6.26 -7.93 18.72
CA ARG A 200 5.20 -8.93 18.96
C ARG A 200 5.68 -10.37 19.10
N SER A 201 6.89 -10.71 18.66
CA SER A 201 7.43 -12.06 18.77
C SER A 201 8.19 -12.24 20.07
N PHE A 202 8.16 -13.45 20.62
CA PHE A 202 8.96 -13.77 21.79
C PHE A 202 10.43 -14.01 21.39
N LEU A 203 11.35 -13.82 22.34
CA LEU A 203 12.78 -13.96 22.09
C LEU A 203 13.15 -15.35 21.55
N GLY A 204 12.45 -16.40 21.99
CA GLY A 204 12.64 -17.77 21.50
C GLY A 204 12.34 -17.91 20.01
N ASP A 205 11.19 -17.41 19.56
CA ASP A 205 10.76 -17.46 18.15
C ASP A 205 11.72 -16.68 17.25
N LEU A 206 12.23 -15.54 17.74
CA LEU A 206 13.23 -14.75 17.03
C LEU A 206 14.58 -15.48 16.96
N ALA A 207 14.98 -16.14 18.05
CA ALA A 207 16.24 -16.88 18.15
C ALA A 207 16.24 -18.16 17.31
N GLU A 208 15.10 -18.82 17.11
CA GLU A 208 14.97 -20.03 16.31
C GLU A 208 15.41 -19.83 14.85
N VAL A 209 15.11 -18.66 14.27
CA VAL A 209 15.58 -18.26 12.93
C VAL A 209 17.11 -18.21 12.87
N PHE A 210 17.76 -17.81 13.96
CA PHE A 210 19.21 -17.74 14.07
C PHE A 210 19.85 -19.04 14.56
N ALA A 211 19.08 -19.99 15.10
CA ALA A 211 19.61 -21.26 15.63
C ALA A 211 20.26 -22.13 14.55
N SER A 212 19.80 -22.03 13.30
CA SER A 212 20.41 -22.69 12.15
C SER A 212 21.48 -21.85 11.45
N THR A 213 21.63 -20.58 11.84
CA THR A 213 22.61 -19.65 11.27
C THR A 213 23.89 -19.76 12.09
N ALA A 214 24.84 -20.57 11.63
CA ALA A 214 26.18 -20.59 12.22
C ALA A 214 26.83 -19.20 12.05
N PHE A 215 26.81 -18.41 13.12
CA PHE A 215 27.55 -17.16 13.22
C PHE A 215 29.02 -17.54 13.40
N ASP A 216 29.70 -17.80 12.29
CA ASP A 216 31.15 -17.98 12.32
C ASP A 216 31.74 -16.60 12.65
N PRO A 217 32.33 -16.38 13.84
CA PRO A 217 33.01 -15.14 14.12
C PRO A 217 34.06 -14.95 13.02
N PRO A 218 34.25 -13.73 12.48
CA PRO A 218 35.24 -13.52 11.43
C PRO A 218 36.55 -14.12 11.91
N THR A 219 37.07 -15.12 11.18
CA THR A 219 38.37 -15.71 11.44
C THR A 219 39.36 -14.58 11.33
N LEU A 220 39.72 -14.01 12.47
CA LEU A 220 40.76 -13.02 12.58
C LEU A 220 42.05 -13.77 12.24
N LEU A 221 42.44 -13.70 10.97
CA LEU A 221 43.75 -14.15 10.49
C LEU A 221 44.81 -13.17 11.00
N ILE A 222 44.91 -13.02 12.32
CA ILE A 222 45.95 -12.23 12.95
C ILE A 222 47.12 -13.19 13.18
N GLN A 223 48.20 -12.97 12.46
CA GLN A 223 49.42 -13.73 12.63
C GLN A 223 50.18 -13.26 13.88
N PRO A 224 50.88 -14.15 14.62
CA PRO A 224 51.58 -13.77 15.84
C PRO A 224 52.57 -12.60 15.67
N HIS A 225 53.16 -12.46 14.48
CA HIS A 225 54.08 -11.36 14.17
C HIS A 225 53.37 -10.00 14.02
N GLU A 226 52.10 -9.99 13.58
CA GLU A 226 51.29 -8.78 13.49
C GLU A 226 50.90 -8.27 14.88
N ILE A 227 50.64 -9.18 15.82
CA ILE A 227 50.40 -8.82 17.23
C ILE A 227 51.66 -8.20 17.82
N ILE A 228 52.83 -8.80 17.60
CA ILE A 228 54.11 -8.30 18.14
C ILE A 228 54.46 -6.93 17.54
N ALA A 229 54.27 -6.75 16.22
CA ALA A 229 54.48 -5.46 15.57
C ALA A 229 53.52 -4.39 16.14
N THR A 230 52.24 -4.73 16.24
CA THR A 230 51.21 -3.82 16.77
C THR A 230 51.47 -3.45 18.23
N VAL A 231 51.91 -4.40 19.08
CA VAL A 231 52.26 -4.13 20.49
C VAL A 231 53.51 -3.26 20.61
N ARG A 232 54.48 -3.40 19.70
CA ARG A 232 55.67 -2.54 19.67
C ARG A 232 55.36 -1.12 19.22
N GLU A 233 54.40 -0.96 18.31
CA GLU A 233 53.92 0.34 17.83
C GLU A 233 52.82 0.94 18.73
N TYR A 234 52.27 0.14 19.64
CA TYR A 234 51.21 0.56 20.55
C TYR A 234 51.72 1.62 21.51
N ARG A 235 51.42 2.89 21.20
CA ARG A 235 51.45 3.96 22.19
C ARG A 235 50.07 4.05 22.81
N PRO A 236 49.91 3.79 24.12
CA PRO A 236 48.63 4.01 24.78
C PRO A 236 48.23 5.47 24.54
N ALA A 237 47.07 5.66 23.94
CA ALA A 237 46.52 7.00 23.78
C ALA A 237 46.45 7.65 25.18
N PRO A 238 46.88 8.91 25.34
CA PRO A 238 46.74 9.59 26.61
C PRO A 238 45.29 9.47 27.07
N ALA A 239 45.09 9.13 28.35
CA ALA A 239 43.76 8.92 28.91
C ALA A 239 42.85 10.07 28.45
N ARG A 240 41.77 9.70 27.74
CA ARG A 240 40.82 10.65 27.17
C ARG A 240 40.32 11.53 28.31
N ARG A 241 40.89 12.74 28.46
CA ARG A 241 40.28 13.75 29.32
C ARG A 241 38.94 14.05 28.68
N ARG A 242 37.86 13.61 29.33
CA ARG A 242 36.53 14.07 28.96
C ARG A 242 36.61 15.60 28.94
N PRO A 243 36.18 16.26 27.85
CA PRO A 243 35.89 17.68 27.92
C PRO A 243 35.05 17.91 29.18
N PRO A 244 35.30 18.98 29.96
CA PRO A 244 34.42 19.30 31.08
C PRO A 244 32.99 19.26 30.56
N ARG A 245 32.13 18.52 31.28
CA ARG A 245 30.72 18.37 30.91
C ARG A 245 30.22 19.78 30.56
N PRO A 246 29.67 20.01 29.34
CA PRO A 246 29.03 21.27 29.06
C PRO A 246 28.10 21.56 30.23
N ALA A 247 28.17 22.78 30.79
CA ALA A 247 27.21 23.19 31.81
C ALA A 247 25.82 22.76 31.33
N GLU A 248 25.04 22.14 32.21
CA GLU A 248 23.70 21.65 31.87
C GLU A 248 23.02 22.71 31.03
N THR A 249 22.71 22.34 29.78
CA THR A 249 22.00 23.24 28.89
C THR A 249 20.76 23.66 29.66
N PRO A 250 20.51 24.97 29.86
CA PRO A 250 19.34 25.40 30.63
C PRO A 250 18.14 24.65 30.08
N THR A 251 17.34 24.06 30.96
CA THR A 251 16.15 23.27 30.63
C THR A 251 15.31 24.03 29.61
N GLY A 252 15.56 23.74 28.33
CA GLY A 252 14.75 24.20 27.23
C GLY A 252 13.41 23.50 27.31
N VAL A 253 12.42 24.06 26.61
CA VAL A 253 11.10 23.44 26.48
C VAL A 253 11.30 22.01 25.97
N ASP A 254 10.78 21.03 26.71
CA ASP A 254 10.83 19.62 26.31
C ASP A 254 10.27 19.50 24.88
N PRO A 255 11.06 18.98 23.92
CA PRO A 255 10.61 18.85 22.53
C PRO A 255 9.36 17.97 22.40
N VAL A 256 9.14 17.04 23.33
CA VAL A 256 7.93 16.21 23.38
C VAL A 256 6.73 17.06 23.78
N GLU A 257 6.88 17.94 24.76
CA GLU A 257 5.79 18.86 25.15
C GLU A 257 5.49 19.90 24.08
N LEU A 258 6.50 20.41 23.39
CA LEU A 258 6.31 21.29 22.25
C LEU A 258 5.51 20.59 21.14
N ALA A 259 5.78 19.30 20.88
CA ALA A 259 5.04 18.51 19.91
C ALA A 259 3.58 18.27 20.34
N ARG A 260 3.33 17.98 21.63
CA ARG A 260 1.97 17.84 22.18
C ARG A 260 1.17 19.14 22.08
N GLN A 261 1.78 20.29 22.42
CA GLN A 261 1.15 21.60 22.30
C GLN A 261 0.77 21.93 20.85
N ARG A 262 1.64 21.61 19.89
CA ARG A 262 1.34 21.78 18.46
C ARG A 262 0.19 20.90 17.99
N ALA A 263 0.14 19.64 18.44
CA ALA A 263 -0.95 18.73 18.12
C ALA A 263 -2.29 19.23 18.69
N ALA A 264 -2.30 19.68 19.94
CA ALA A 264 -3.47 20.27 20.59
C ALA A 264 -3.95 21.54 19.86
N ALA A 265 -3.05 22.45 19.51
CA ALA A 265 -3.40 23.67 18.77
C ALA A 265 -3.97 23.37 17.37
N LEU A 266 -3.45 22.34 16.68
CA LEU A 266 -4.00 21.90 15.40
C LEU A 266 -5.40 21.29 15.56
N ARG A 267 -5.64 20.54 16.64
CA ARG A 267 -6.94 19.98 16.99
C ARG A 267 -7.98 21.08 17.25
N GLU A 268 -7.63 22.08 18.06
CA GLU A 268 -8.52 23.23 18.33
C GLU A 268 -8.87 23.98 17.05
N ARG A 269 -7.87 24.30 16.21
CA ARG A 269 -8.10 24.97 14.91
C ARG A 269 -9.04 24.16 14.02
N ARG A 270 -8.87 22.85 13.96
CA ARG A 270 -9.73 21.96 13.17
C ARG A 270 -11.16 21.96 13.70
N TRP A 271 -11.33 21.90 15.03
CA TRP A 271 -12.64 21.98 15.67
C TRP A 271 -13.37 23.29 15.32
N TYR A 272 -12.70 24.44 15.41
CA TYR A 272 -13.30 25.72 15.03
C TYR A 272 -13.69 25.78 13.54
N ALA A 273 -12.87 25.21 12.65
CA ALA A 273 -13.20 25.15 11.23
C ALA A 273 -14.48 24.31 10.97
N ILE A 274 -14.65 23.21 11.70
CA ILE A 274 -15.87 22.37 11.63
C ILE A 274 -17.08 23.08 12.22
N GLN A 275 -16.91 23.81 13.33
CA GLN A 275 -18.00 24.62 13.90
C GLN A 275 -18.48 25.69 12.93
N LEU A 276 -17.57 26.29 12.14
CA LEU A 276 -17.94 27.24 11.10
C LEU A 276 -18.75 26.59 9.98
N LEU A 277 -18.44 25.34 9.62
CA LEU A 277 -19.20 24.56 8.63
C LEU A 277 -20.58 24.15 9.16
N LEU A 278 -20.67 23.79 10.45
CA LEU A 278 -21.93 23.44 11.10
C LEU A 278 -22.84 24.66 11.35
N GLN A 279 -22.29 25.88 11.41
CA GLN A 279 -23.03 27.11 11.70
C GLN A 279 -23.93 27.03 12.96
N GLY A 280 -23.49 26.26 13.95
CA GLY A 280 -24.25 26.02 15.18
C GLY A 280 -25.32 24.91 15.09
N ALA A 281 -25.54 24.34 13.91
CA ALA A 281 -26.40 23.17 13.73
C ALA A 281 -25.72 21.88 14.25
N ARG A 282 -26.55 20.89 14.59
CA ARG A 282 -26.06 19.53 14.95
C ARG A 282 -25.65 18.72 13.72
N GLU A 283 -26.16 19.09 12.56
CA GLU A 283 -25.95 18.40 11.31
C GLU A 283 -25.86 19.44 10.19
N ALA A 284 -24.91 19.27 9.28
CA ALA A 284 -24.77 20.11 8.10
C ALA A 284 -24.40 19.26 6.89
N GLU A 285 -25.10 19.50 5.78
CA GLU A 285 -24.80 18.89 4.49
C GLU A 285 -23.83 19.79 3.71
N LEU A 286 -22.77 19.20 3.16
CA LEU A 286 -21.76 19.91 2.37
C LEU A 286 -21.98 19.77 0.86
N SER A 287 -23.23 19.72 0.41
CA SER A 287 -23.57 19.59 -1.01
C SER A 287 -23.17 20.81 -1.85
N GLY A 288 -23.00 21.99 -1.24
CA GLY A 288 -22.55 23.23 -1.89
C GLY A 288 -21.07 23.29 -2.29
N MET A 289 -20.31 22.20 -2.08
CA MET A 289 -18.86 22.16 -2.37
C MET A 289 -18.52 22.24 -3.87
N THR A 290 -19.48 22.00 -4.76
CA THR A 290 -19.33 22.15 -6.21
C THR A 290 -18.97 23.58 -6.62
N HIS A 291 -19.39 24.58 -5.83
CA HIS A 291 -19.16 25.99 -6.09
C HIS A 291 -17.88 26.55 -5.42
N ALA A 292 -17.20 25.74 -4.61
CA ALA A 292 -15.94 26.13 -3.97
C ALA A 292 -14.75 25.95 -4.93
N THR A 293 -13.65 26.69 -4.72
CA THR A 293 -12.41 26.39 -5.43
C THR A 293 -11.94 24.98 -5.10
N TRP A 294 -11.29 24.30 -6.06
CA TRP A 294 -10.78 22.94 -5.84
C TRP A 294 -9.94 22.81 -4.56
N ALA A 295 -9.01 23.75 -4.33
CA ALA A 295 -8.19 23.77 -3.13
C ALA A 295 -9.02 23.95 -1.84
N GLY A 296 -10.06 24.79 -1.87
CA GLY A 296 -10.98 24.99 -0.74
C GLY A 296 -11.81 23.75 -0.44
N ALA A 297 -12.34 23.10 -1.49
CA ALA A 297 -13.11 21.86 -1.37
C ALA A 297 -12.27 20.72 -0.78
N VAL A 298 -11.05 20.52 -1.29
CA VAL A 298 -10.12 19.53 -0.75
C VAL A 298 -9.81 19.82 0.72
N GLN A 299 -9.54 21.07 1.08
CA GLN A 299 -9.23 21.45 2.47
C GLN A 299 -10.39 21.16 3.42
N VAL A 300 -11.63 21.42 3.00
CA VAL A 300 -12.85 21.14 3.77
C VAL A 300 -13.03 19.64 3.98
N VAL A 301 -12.91 18.83 2.92
CA VAL A 301 -13.03 17.37 3.01
C VAL A 301 -11.95 16.77 3.90
N VAL A 302 -10.68 17.17 3.70
CA VAL A 302 -9.57 16.67 4.51
C VAL A 302 -9.76 17.03 5.98
N ASN A 303 -10.17 18.25 6.29
CA ASN A 303 -10.44 18.66 7.66
C ASN A 303 -11.58 17.87 8.30
N ALA A 304 -12.65 17.59 7.56
CA ALA A 304 -13.78 16.80 8.05
C ALA A 304 -13.39 15.33 8.29
N LEU A 305 -12.69 14.68 7.35
CA LEU A 305 -12.26 13.29 7.47
C LEU A 305 -11.23 13.09 8.57
N VAL A 306 -10.25 14.00 8.68
CA VAL A 306 -9.24 13.93 9.75
C VAL A 306 -9.88 14.16 11.12
N ALA A 307 -10.91 15.01 11.21
CA ALA A 307 -11.64 15.18 12.46
C ALA A 307 -12.52 13.98 12.80
N HIS A 308 -13.14 13.33 11.82
CA HIS A 308 -13.87 12.09 12.04
C HIS A 308 -12.97 10.97 12.55
N ALA A 309 -11.71 10.93 12.11
CA ALA A 309 -10.72 9.95 12.55
C ALA A 309 -10.08 10.27 13.91
N ASP A 310 -10.26 11.48 14.46
CA ASP A 310 -9.71 11.87 15.77
C ASP A 310 -10.74 11.54 16.87
N PRO A 311 -10.45 10.59 17.78
CA PRO A 311 -11.39 10.19 18.83
C PRO A 311 -11.71 11.31 19.84
N GLU A 312 -10.88 12.36 19.90
CA GLU A 312 -11.13 13.52 20.77
C GLU A 312 -12.05 14.57 20.13
N ILE A 313 -12.38 14.43 18.84
CA ILE A 313 -13.31 15.34 18.16
C ILE A 313 -14.66 14.62 18.00
N PRO A 314 -15.76 15.12 18.59
CA PRO A 314 -17.06 14.48 18.53
C PRO A 314 -17.78 14.77 17.21
N LEU A 315 -17.22 14.24 16.12
CA LEU A 315 -17.71 14.42 14.76
C LEU A 315 -17.84 13.08 14.03
N GLU A 316 -18.99 12.89 13.42
CA GLU A 316 -19.26 11.81 12.49
C GLU A 316 -19.46 12.38 11.09
N VAL A 317 -18.89 11.70 10.10
CA VAL A 317 -18.97 12.08 8.70
C VAL A 317 -19.59 10.93 7.93
N THR A 318 -20.69 11.19 7.23
CA THR A 318 -21.34 10.22 6.35
C THR A 318 -21.19 10.67 4.91
N LEU A 319 -20.70 9.79 4.06
CA LEU A 319 -20.62 9.99 2.62
C LEU A 319 -21.82 9.30 1.95
N SER A 320 -22.49 10.00 1.05
CA SER A 320 -23.54 9.41 0.23
C SER A 320 -22.93 8.56 -0.89
N ASN A 321 -23.68 7.58 -1.40
CA ASN A 321 -23.31 6.84 -2.61
C ASN A 321 -23.67 7.62 -3.91
N ALA A 322 -24.30 8.79 -3.77
CA ALA A 322 -24.63 9.65 -4.90
C ALA A 322 -23.41 10.46 -5.37
N VAL A 323 -23.37 10.80 -6.66
CA VAL A 323 -22.38 11.72 -7.24
C VAL A 323 -23.11 12.89 -7.85
N LEU A 324 -22.81 14.09 -7.36
CA LEU A 324 -23.22 15.35 -7.96
C LEU A 324 -22.24 15.70 -9.07
N VAL A 325 -22.77 16.09 -10.22
CA VAL A 325 -21.99 16.46 -11.41
C VAL A 325 -22.30 17.91 -11.74
N ASP A 326 -21.29 18.77 -11.70
CA ASP A 326 -21.37 20.19 -12.09
C ASP A 326 -20.30 20.48 -13.15
N PRO A 327 -20.56 20.17 -14.44
CA PRO A 327 -19.56 20.31 -15.51
C PRO A 327 -18.91 21.70 -15.65
N PRO A 328 -19.62 22.84 -15.49
CA PRO A 328 -18.99 24.17 -15.52
C PRO A 328 -18.31 24.55 -14.20
N GLY A 329 -18.52 23.78 -13.13
CA GLY A 329 -18.04 24.07 -11.79
C GLY A 329 -16.54 23.77 -11.62
N PRO A 330 -15.86 24.49 -10.70
CA PRO A 330 -14.46 24.23 -10.33
C PRO A 330 -14.24 22.84 -9.71
N VAL A 331 -15.30 22.22 -9.18
CA VAL A 331 -15.31 20.83 -8.70
C VAL A 331 -16.37 20.08 -9.51
N SER A 332 -15.93 19.40 -10.57
CA SER A 332 -16.85 18.79 -11.55
C SER A 332 -17.60 17.57 -11.02
N TYR A 333 -17.05 16.89 -10.02
CA TYR A 333 -17.65 15.73 -9.36
C TYR A 333 -17.53 15.91 -7.86
N ALA A 334 -18.65 15.82 -7.15
CA ALA A 334 -18.69 15.90 -5.70
C ALA A 334 -19.62 14.82 -5.14
N THR A 335 -19.18 14.15 -4.08
CA THR A 335 -20.02 13.22 -3.32
C THR A 335 -20.66 14.00 -2.18
N PRO A 336 -21.99 13.99 -2.03
CA PRO A 336 -22.64 14.63 -0.89
C PRO A 336 -22.08 14.06 0.42
N MET A 337 -21.70 14.96 1.32
CA MET A 337 -21.11 14.62 2.62
C MET A 337 -21.90 15.32 3.72
N THR A 338 -22.32 14.56 4.72
CA THR A 338 -23.03 15.08 5.88
C THR A 338 -22.13 15.03 7.11
N LEU A 339 -22.01 16.17 7.77
CA LEU A 339 -21.33 16.30 9.05
C LEU A 339 -22.37 16.20 10.16
N ARG A 340 -22.17 15.31 11.14
CA ARG A 340 -23.03 15.18 12.32
C ARG A 340 -22.19 15.29 13.59
N ARG A 341 -22.59 16.17 14.51
CA ARG A 341 -21.98 16.23 15.85
C ARG A 341 -22.54 15.08 16.69
N THR A 342 -21.66 14.24 17.21
CA THR A 342 -22.05 13.20 18.18
C THR A 342 -22.12 13.84 19.56
N ASP A 343 -23.19 13.59 20.33
CA ASP A 343 -23.37 14.17 21.67
C ASP A 343 -22.46 13.47 22.72
N GLY A 344 -21.19 13.30 22.39
CA GLY A 344 -20.15 12.72 23.24
C GLY A 344 -19.11 13.77 23.62
N THR A 345 -19.25 14.33 24.83
CA THR A 345 -18.22 15.07 25.57
C THR A 345 -17.89 16.48 25.07
N THR A 346 -18.17 17.44 25.96
CA THR A 346 -17.68 18.83 26.00
C THR A 346 -16.20 18.94 25.59
N PRO A 347 -15.78 19.99 24.85
CA PRO A 347 -14.38 20.18 24.46
C PRO A 347 -13.44 20.22 25.68
N PRO A 348 -12.14 19.90 25.52
CA PRO A 348 -11.17 20.06 26.60
C PRO A 348 -11.11 21.54 27.00
N HIS A 349 -11.68 21.87 28.16
CA HIS A 349 -11.43 23.14 28.81
C HIS A 349 -9.93 23.27 29.04
N SER A 350 -9.30 24.25 28.38
CA SER A 350 -8.06 24.82 28.88
C SER A 350 -8.37 25.47 30.22
N GLU A 351 -7.94 24.83 31.30
CA GLU A 351 -7.88 25.45 32.61
C GLU A 351 -7.08 26.75 32.48
N SER A 352 -7.82 27.85 32.50
CA SER A 352 -7.29 29.19 32.52
C SER A 352 -6.67 29.38 33.90
N SER A 353 -5.36 29.15 33.99
CA SER A 353 -4.56 29.48 35.16
C SER A 353 -4.75 30.97 35.48
N PRO A 354 -5.26 31.36 36.67
CA PRO A 354 -5.51 32.75 36.99
C PRO A 354 -4.17 33.46 37.16
N LEU A 355 -3.88 34.41 36.26
CA LEU A 355 -2.83 35.41 36.46
C LEU A 355 -3.07 36.11 37.81
N LYS A 356 -2.19 35.86 38.78
CA LYS A 356 -2.00 36.73 39.94
C LYS A 356 -1.72 38.15 39.43
N ARG A 357 -2.68 39.06 39.61
CA ARG A 357 -2.42 40.50 39.60
C ARG A 357 -1.42 40.78 40.71
N GLY A 358 -0.20 41.10 40.30
CA GLY A 358 0.78 41.74 41.17
C GLY A 358 0.28 43.12 41.55
N ASP A 359 0.09 43.28 42.85
CA ASP A 359 -0.08 44.54 43.56
C ASP A 359 1.11 45.47 43.22
N ARG A 360 0.82 46.70 42.79
CA ARG A 360 1.82 47.78 42.76
C ARG A 360 1.38 48.81 43.79
N GLY A 361 2.14 48.86 44.88
CA GLY A 361 2.36 50.09 45.64
C GLY A 361 3.32 51.02 44.91
#